data_AF-A0A9Q1BS57-F1
#
_entry.id   AF-A0A9Q1BS57-F1
#
_cell.length_a   1.000
_cell.length_b   1.000
_cell.length_c   1.000
_cell.angle_alpha   90.00
_cell.angle_beta   90.00
_cell.angle_gamma   90.00
#
_symmetry.space_group_name_H-M   'P 1'
#
loop_
_entity.id
_entity.type
_entity.pdbx_description
1 polymer ?
#
loop_
_entity_poly.entity_id
_entity_poly.type
_entity_poly.pdbx_seq_one_letter_code
_entity_poly.pdbx_strand_id
1 'polypeptide(L)'
;MDPNNASRCPDCEDRGEFLQYIGNNNEVWGGFCKGCKKEYKLVDEELNRNPTNDIPILCCLPVSEHANEMKWEEIGDEDALKAGDHVVWWRAAGYWHHGIVESVNSTSHTINVYEVGCCAIEENEHSAEDTWAICFHSPMYRVNYPVQVEEENPPELVLMRARCRVEPKCYQFCRDNCEHYAQFCKTGNMQSNQIKQLILNCCTGWFKKLIFTLLRVIIEVSVAEIVEESKEENTKSAYSNQNRKDWIGVVVLIAIEVLYLIVCGLLIYCNDVKRSKNLGYDISPFCSRQIICNFLKIVLQSALAVGLSIVFSIPIRDHVLRKIDPKKMWKSKHVLGVEIGLGILGALLGNLVGYIIFQILPMFC
;
A
#
# COMPACT_ATOMS: atom_id res chain seq x y z
N MET A 1 12.49 14.29 -35.03
CA MET A 1 13.40 15.25 -34.34
C MET A 1 14.59 15.54 -35.23
N ASP A 2 15.05 16.79 -35.36
CA ASP A 2 16.29 17.12 -36.08
C ASP A 2 17.50 16.62 -35.24
N PRO A 3 18.35 15.72 -35.75
CA PRO A 3 19.51 15.22 -35.01
C PRO A 3 20.47 16.34 -34.56
N ASN A 4 20.49 17.49 -35.26
CA ASN A 4 21.31 18.64 -34.86
C ASN A 4 20.68 19.49 -33.74
N ASN A 5 19.40 19.26 -33.42
CA ASN A 5 18.66 19.99 -32.38
C ASN A 5 18.16 19.05 -31.25
N ALA A 6 18.66 17.81 -31.22
CA ALA A 6 18.24 16.74 -30.31
C ALA A 6 18.65 16.97 -28.84
N SER A 7 19.19 18.14 -28.48
CA SER A 7 19.57 18.49 -27.11
C SER A 7 18.50 19.27 -26.35
N ARG A 8 17.41 19.67 -27.02
CA ARG A 8 16.30 20.42 -26.41
C ARG A 8 14.99 19.65 -26.48
N CYS A 9 14.28 19.66 -25.37
CA CYS A 9 12.92 19.16 -25.32
C CYS A 9 11.98 20.11 -26.11
N PRO A 10 11.14 19.60 -27.00
CA PRO A 10 10.25 20.44 -27.82
C PRO A 10 9.13 21.09 -26.98
N ASP A 11 8.77 20.49 -25.84
CA ASP A 11 7.69 21.00 -24.98
C ASP A 11 8.20 21.88 -23.82
N CYS A 12 9.51 21.98 -23.62
CA CYS A 12 10.09 22.74 -22.50
C CYS A 12 10.96 23.87 -23.03
N GLU A 13 10.49 25.12 -22.93
CA GLU A 13 11.15 26.27 -23.55
C GLU A 13 12.58 26.55 -23.02
N ASP A 14 12.96 26.17 -21.78
CA ASP A 14 14.26 26.66 -21.27
C ASP A 14 15.07 25.81 -20.27
N ARG A 15 14.59 24.71 -19.67
CA ARG A 15 15.33 24.14 -18.49
C ARG A 15 15.29 22.63 -18.28
N GLY A 16 14.71 21.86 -19.19
CA GLY A 16 14.73 20.41 -19.08
C GLY A 16 16.02 19.84 -19.65
N GLU A 17 16.89 19.28 -18.81
CA GLU A 17 17.97 18.42 -19.28
C GLU A 17 17.36 17.28 -20.11
N PHE A 18 17.81 17.16 -21.36
CA PHE A 18 17.31 16.17 -22.32
C PHE A 18 18.34 15.06 -22.45
N LEU A 19 17.92 13.85 -22.06
CA LEU A 19 18.75 12.66 -22.06
C LEU A 19 18.56 11.93 -23.38
N GLN A 20 19.60 11.83 -24.19
CA GLN A 20 19.52 11.13 -25.47
C GLN A 20 19.66 9.62 -25.28
N TYR A 21 18.92 8.86 -26.08
CA TYR A 21 19.08 7.42 -26.20
C TYR A 21 20.09 7.16 -27.32
N ILE A 22 21.31 6.76 -26.94
CA ILE A 22 22.42 6.56 -27.87
C ILE A 22 22.67 5.06 -28.01
N GLY A 23 22.54 4.58 -29.25
CA GLY A 23 22.85 3.23 -29.69
C GLY A 23 24.32 2.87 -29.56
N ASN A 24 24.61 1.58 -29.62
CA ASN A 24 26.00 1.08 -29.65
C ASN A 24 26.80 1.66 -30.84
N ASN A 25 26.12 2.07 -31.91
CA ASN A 25 26.70 2.68 -33.10
C ASN A 25 26.69 4.23 -33.08
N ASN A 26 26.51 4.85 -31.91
CA ASN A 26 26.31 6.31 -31.74
C ASN A 26 25.07 6.87 -32.48
N GLU A 27 24.14 6.02 -32.89
CA GLU A 27 22.87 6.45 -33.46
C GLU A 27 21.92 6.95 -32.36
N VAL A 28 21.20 8.05 -32.62
CA VAL A 28 20.21 8.57 -31.67
C VAL A 28 18.87 7.88 -31.96
N TRP A 29 18.28 7.25 -30.95
CA TRP A 29 16.97 6.57 -31.05
C TRP A 29 15.82 7.46 -30.55
N GLY A 30 16.15 8.46 -29.74
CA GLY A 30 15.20 9.37 -29.13
C GLY A 30 15.81 10.06 -27.92
N GLY A 31 14.95 10.45 -26.99
CA GLY A 31 15.40 10.89 -25.68
C GLY A 31 14.27 11.16 -24.71
N PHE A 32 14.66 11.48 -23.48
CA PHE A 32 13.78 11.74 -22.36
C PHE A 32 14.03 13.14 -21.79
N CYS A 33 12.98 13.93 -21.64
CA CYS A 33 13.09 15.22 -20.97
C CYS A 33 12.89 15.08 -19.46
N LYS A 34 13.89 15.43 -18.65
CA LYS A 34 13.76 15.43 -17.18
C LYS A 34 12.70 16.41 -16.66
N GLY A 35 12.46 17.50 -17.40
CA GLY A 35 11.52 18.56 -17.03
C GLY A 35 10.06 18.14 -17.15
N CYS A 36 9.61 17.79 -18.36
CA CYS A 36 8.21 17.37 -18.59
C CYS A 36 7.98 15.87 -18.38
N LYS A 37 9.03 15.07 -18.13
CA LYS A 37 8.99 13.62 -17.94
C LYS A 37 8.38 12.86 -19.13
N LYS A 38 8.51 13.40 -20.34
CA LYS A 38 8.08 12.78 -21.59
C LYS A 38 9.25 12.16 -22.34
N GLU A 39 8.97 11.02 -22.95
CA GLU A 39 9.83 10.38 -23.94
C GLU A 39 9.49 10.88 -25.35
N TYR A 40 10.52 11.01 -26.18
CA TYR A 40 10.43 11.36 -27.59
C TYR A 40 11.19 10.31 -28.39
N LYS A 41 10.50 9.44 -29.12
CA LYS A 41 11.11 8.49 -30.05
C LYS A 41 11.35 9.16 -31.40
N LEU A 42 12.44 8.83 -32.08
CA LEU A 42 12.74 9.39 -33.41
C LEU A 42 11.89 8.78 -34.54
N VAL A 43 11.27 7.61 -34.30
CA VAL A 43 10.69 6.76 -35.35
C VAL A 43 9.15 6.83 -35.46
N ASP A 44 8.44 7.46 -34.52
CA ASP A 44 6.97 7.45 -34.51
C ASP A 44 6.36 8.85 -34.73
N GLU A 45 6.12 9.21 -36.00
CA GLU A 45 5.19 10.31 -36.35
C GLU A 45 3.70 9.88 -36.26
N GLU A 46 3.36 8.59 -36.12
CA GLU A 46 1.97 8.12 -36.25
C GLU A 46 1.34 7.38 -35.05
N LEU A 47 2.07 7.02 -34.01
CA LEU A 47 1.52 6.24 -32.88
C LEU A 47 1.12 7.09 -31.67
N ASN A 48 0.26 8.08 -31.90
CA ASN A 48 -0.41 8.82 -30.84
C ASN A 48 -1.65 8.04 -30.35
N ARG A 49 -1.46 6.83 -29.83
CA ARG A 49 -2.55 6.05 -29.20
C ARG A 49 -2.61 6.39 -27.72
N ASN A 50 -3.72 7.00 -27.30
CA ASN A 50 -4.07 7.15 -25.89
C ASN A 50 -4.18 5.76 -25.26
N PRO A 51 -3.36 5.41 -24.25
CA PRO A 51 -3.54 4.17 -23.52
C PRO A 51 -4.85 4.25 -22.72
N THR A 52 -5.82 3.41 -23.09
CA THR A 52 -7.06 3.24 -22.35
C THR A 52 -6.75 2.53 -21.04
N ASN A 53 -6.76 3.30 -19.95
CA ASN A 53 -6.52 2.83 -18.59
C ASN A 53 -7.81 2.24 -18.00
N ASP A 54 -7.99 0.92 -18.08
CA ASP A 54 -8.94 0.23 -17.21
C ASP A 54 -8.25 -0.98 -16.57
N ILE A 55 -7.96 -0.86 -15.26
CA ILE A 55 -7.17 -1.85 -14.51
C ILE A 55 -7.73 -1.94 -13.08
N PRO A 56 -8.23 -3.11 -12.65
CA PRO A 56 -8.75 -3.29 -11.29
C PRO A 56 -7.69 -3.47 -10.19
N ILE A 57 -8.23 -3.45 -8.96
CA ILE A 57 -7.66 -2.93 -7.71
C ILE A 57 -7.25 -4.09 -6.76
N LEU A 58 -6.06 -4.05 -6.12
CA LEU A 58 -5.84 -4.37 -4.68
C LEU A 58 -4.35 -4.31 -4.24
N CYS A 59 -4.09 -3.92 -2.97
CA CYS A 59 -2.81 -4.12 -2.27
C CYS A 59 -2.84 -5.47 -1.56
N CYS A 60 -1.64 -6.03 -1.38
CA CYS A 60 -1.32 -7.19 -0.53
C CYS A 60 -1.54 -8.57 -1.16
N LEU A 61 -1.76 -8.70 -2.47
CA LEU A 61 -1.85 -10.01 -3.12
C LEU A 61 -0.56 -10.38 -3.86
N PRO A 62 -0.19 -11.68 -3.86
CA PRO A 62 1.00 -12.18 -4.52
C PRO A 62 0.98 -11.79 -6.01
N VAL A 63 2.16 -11.43 -6.51
CA VAL A 63 2.76 -11.62 -7.86
C VAL A 63 1.85 -11.73 -9.10
N SER A 64 0.68 -12.36 -9.07
CA SER A 64 -0.15 -12.68 -10.24
C SER A 64 -1.49 -11.95 -10.35
N GLU A 65 -1.88 -11.10 -9.38
CA GLU A 65 -3.24 -10.54 -9.34
C GLU A 65 -3.36 -9.08 -9.83
N HIS A 66 -2.47 -8.65 -10.73
CA HIS A 66 -2.68 -7.39 -11.43
C HIS A 66 -3.50 -7.66 -12.68
N ALA A 67 -4.66 -7.03 -12.77
CA ALA A 67 -5.49 -7.05 -13.96
C ALA A 67 -4.97 -6.12 -15.07
N ASN A 68 -3.65 -5.97 -15.10
CA ASN A 68 -2.87 -5.51 -16.23
C ASN A 68 -2.42 -6.74 -16.99
N GLU A 69 -2.14 -6.57 -18.27
CA GLU A 69 -1.61 -7.63 -19.15
C GLU A 69 -0.22 -8.16 -18.73
N MET A 70 0.32 -7.70 -17.59
CA MET A 70 1.59 -8.14 -17.01
C MET A 70 1.39 -9.41 -16.19
N LYS A 71 2.02 -10.51 -16.62
CA LYS A 71 2.09 -11.76 -15.86
C LYS A 71 3.46 -11.89 -15.23
N TRP A 72 3.53 -12.32 -13.99
CA TRP A 72 4.83 -12.56 -13.36
C TRP A 72 5.10 -14.06 -13.35
N GLU A 73 6.33 -14.43 -13.67
CA GLU A 73 6.78 -15.81 -13.74
C GLU A 73 8.00 -15.97 -12.83
N GLU A 74 7.95 -16.97 -11.96
CA GLU A 74 9.07 -17.27 -11.07
C GLU A 74 10.25 -17.75 -11.91
N ILE A 75 11.42 -17.17 -11.64
CA ILE A 75 12.64 -17.53 -12.36
C ILE A 75 13.20 -18.79 -11.71
N GLY A 76 12.94 -19.94 -12.33
CA GLY A 76 13.45 -21.24 -11.87
C GLY A 76 14.88 -21.54 -12.30
N ASP A 77 15.37 -20.86 -13.34
CA ASP A 77 16.72 -20.94 -13.87
C ASP A 77 17.12 -19.56 -14.41
N GLU A 78 18.32 -19.09 -14.07
CA GLU A 78 18.83 -17.78 -14.48
C GLU A 78 18.98 -17.66 -15.99
N ASP A 79 19.23 -18.78 -16.67
CA ASP A 79 19.35 -18.83 -18.13
C ASP A 79 18.02 -18.46 -18.85
N ALA A 80 16.91 -18.37 -18.11
CA ALA A 80 15.64 -17.87 -18.64
C ALA A 80 15.58 -16.34 -18.76
N LEU A 81 16.50 -15.60 -18.13
CA LEU A 81 16.57 -14.15 -18.18
C LEU A 81 17.42 -13.66 -19.35
N LYS A 82 17.02 -12.52 -19.90
CA LYS A 82 17.78 -11.80 -20.92
C LYS A 82 17.91 -10.32 -20.57
N ALA A 83 18.93 -9.69 -21.16
CA ALA A 83 19.07 -8.25 -21.20
C ALA A 83 17.73 -7.55 -21.56
N GLY A 84 17.37 -6.52 -20.80
CA GLY A 84 16.12 -5.78 -20.95
C GLY A 84 14.88 -6.42 -20.31
N ASP A 85 15.00 -7.57 -19.64
CA ASP A 85 13.91 -8.12 -18.84
C ASP A 85 13.64 -7.25 -17.61
N HIS A 86 12.36 -7.06 -17.28
CA HIS A 86 11.94 -6.44 -16.04
C HIS A 86 11.77 -7.52 -14.98
N VAL A 87 12.54 -7.42 -13.90
CA VAL A 87 12.53 -8.36 -12.78
C VAL A 87 12.02 -7.70 -11.50
N VAL A 88 11.42 -8.51 -10.65
CA VAL A 88 10.88 -8.07 -9.35
C VAL A 88 11.18 -9.07 -8.25
N TRP A 89 11.40 -8.57 -7.05
CA TRP A 89 11.63 -9.40 -5.86
C TRP A 89 11.15 -8.68 -4.61
N TRP A 90 10.80 -9.42 -3.58
CA TRP A 90 10.28 -8.85 -2.34
C TRP A 90 11.43 -8.33 -1.48
N ARG A 91 11.31 -7.09 -0.96
CA ARG A 91 12.22 -6.54 0.06
C ARG A 91 11.57 -6.60 1.44
N ALA A 92 12.39 -6.79 2.47
CA ALA A 92 11.96 -6.83 3.89
C ALA A 92 11.11 -5.65 4.35
N ALA A 93 11.26 -4.49 3.71
CA ALA A 93 10.46 -3.30 3.97
C ALA A 93 9.00 -3.41 3.44
N GLY A 94 8.59 -4.57 2.93
CA GLY A 94 7.19 -4.86 2.61
C GLY A 94 6.73 -4.38 1.24
N TYR A 95 7.65 -4.30 0.27
CA TYR A 95 7.33 -3.89 -1.10
C TYR A 95 8.07 -4.74 -2.13
N TRP A 96 7.50 -4.83 -3.34
CA TRP A 96 8.19 -5.43 -4.49
C TRP A 96 9.21 -4.43 -5.01
N HIS A 97 10.47 -4.80 -5.00
CA HIS A 97 11.50 -4.07 -5.70
C HIS A 97 11.47 -4.43 -7.18
N HIS A 98 11.85 -3.47 -8.02
CA HIS A 98 11.80 -3.59 -9.47
C HIS A 98 13.14 -3.20 -10.06
N GLY A 99 13.59 -3.94 -11.08
CA GLY A 99 14.82 -3.66 -11.79
C GLY A 99 14.78 -4.10 -13.25
N ILE A 100 15.76 -3.66 -14.02
CA ILE A 100 15.96 -4.02 -15.42
C ILE A 100 17.26 -4.82 -15.54
N VAL A 101 17.19 -6.04 -16.06
CA VAL A 101 18.35 -6.89 -16.30
C VAL A 101 19.24 -6.24 -17.35
N GLU A 102 20.48 -5.96 -17.00
CA GLU A 102 21.51 -5.52 -17.95
C GLU A 102 22.15 -6.71 -18.65
N SER A 103 22.65 -7.66 -17.86
CA SER A 103 23.37 -8.82 -18.35
C SER A 103 23.22 -9.98 -17.40
N VAL A 104 23.26 -11.19 -17.94
CA VAL A 104 23.30 -12.45 -17.17
C VAL A 104 24.65 -13.10 -17.46
N ASN A 105 25.37 -13.48 -16.41
CA ASN A 105 26.61 -14.22 -16.51
C ASN A 105 26.38 -15.66 -16.03
N SER A 106 26.07 -16.56 -16.97
CA SER A 106 25.83 -17.97 -16.69
C SER A 106 27.04 -18.71 -16.09
N THR A 107 28.26 -18.15 -16.19
CA THR A 107 29.46 -18.80 -15.61
C THR A 107 29.59 -18.50 -14.12
N SER A 108 29.29 -17.28 -13.71
CA SER A 108 29.34 -16.86 -12.30
C SER A 108 27.98 -16.94 -11.60
N HIS A 109 26.93 -17.33 -12.33
CA HIS A 109 25.56 -17.28 -11.86
C HIS A 109 25.23 -15.89 -11.30
N THR A 110 25.56 -14.82 -12.03
CA THR A 110 25.30 -13.44 -11.59
C THR A 110 24.42 -12.70 -12.59
N ILE A 111 23.54 -11.85 -12.07
CA ILE A 111 22.63 -11.01 -12.84
C ILE A 111 22.94 -9.56 -12.48
N ASN A 112 23.35 -8.77 -13.46
CA ASN A 112 23.51 -7.33 -13.31
C ASN A 112 22.16 -6.66 -13.59
N VAL A 113 21.73 -5.79 -12.68
CA VAL A 113 20.43 -5.14 -12.75
C VAL A 113 20.59 -3.64 -12.53
N TYR A 114 19.95 -2.84 -13.39
CA TYR A 114 19.70 -1.44 -13.11
C TYR A 114 18.49 -1.30 -12.19
N GLU A 115 18.70 -0.74 -11.01
CA GLU A 115 17.63 -0.54 -10.03
C GLU A 115 17.67 0.83 -9.35
N VAL A 116 16.52 1.30 -8.88
CA VAL A 116 16.43 2.53 -8.07
C VAL A 116 16.59 2.14 -6.60
N GLY A 117 17.82 2.22 -6.09
CA GLY A 117 18.15 2.02 -4.68
C GLY A 117 17.74 3.20 -3.80
N CYS A 118 17.98 3.11 -2.48
CA CYS A 118 17.56 4.11 -1.50
C CYS A 118 18.17 5.51 -1.74
N CYS A 119 19.38 5.58 -2.30
CA CYS A 119 20.12 6.84 -2.45
C CYS A 119 20.48 7.20 -3.90
N ALA A 120 20.48 6.25 -4.83
CA ALA A 120 20.79 6.45 -6.24
C ALA A 120 20.20 5.35 -7.11
N ILE A 121 20.17 5.59 -8.43
CA ILE A 121 20.04 4.51 -9.41
C ILE A 121 21.43 3.93 -9.58
N GLU A 122 21.57 2.66 -9.21
CA GLU A 122 22.86 1.97 -9.15
C GLU A 122 22.81 0.75 -10.08
N GLU A 123 23.94 0.48 -10.71
CA GLU A 123 24.21 -0.80 -11.35
C GLU A 123 24.66 -1.74 -10.24
N ASN A 124 23.83 -2.74 -9.93
CA ASN A 124 24.13 -3.70 -8.88
C ASN A 124 24.30 -5.08 -9.51
N GLU A 125 25.45 -5.68 -9.25
CA GLU A 125 25.68 -7.09 -9.50
C GLU A 125 25.04 -7.89 -8.38
N HIS A 126 24.06 -8.72 -8.73
CA HIS A 126 23.48 -9.69 -7.82
C HIS A 126 24.00 -11.06 -8.23
N SER A 127 24.81 -11.70 -7.39
CA SER A 127 24.99 -13.15 -7.54
C SER A 127 23.65 -13.81 -7.30
N ALA A 128 23.33 -14.86 -8.06
CA ALA A 128 22.14 -15.66 -7.86
C ALA A 128 22.11 -16.25 -6.45
N GLU A 129 23.28 -16.51 -5.85
CA GLU A 129 23.44 -16.87 -4.44
C GLU A 129 23.38 -15.65 -3.50
N ASP A 130 23.83 -14.45 -3.91
CA ASP A 130 23.75 -13.22 -3.10
C ASP A 130 22.38 -12.53 -3.11
N THR A 131 21.51 -12.83 -4.07
CA THR A 131 20.06 -12.53 -3.99
C THR A 131 19.41 -13.14 -2.75
N TRP A 132 20.12 -14.04 -2.06
CA TRP A 132 19.65 -14.72 -0.85
C TRP A 132 20.16 -14.06 0.44
N ALA A 133 21.15 -13.17 0.36
CA ALA A 133 21.83 -12.63 1.53
C ALA A 133 21.30 -11.28 2.04
N ILE A 134 20.58 -10.49 1.21
CA ILE A 134 20.07 -9.18 1.62
C ILE A 134 18.55 -9.23 1.90
N CYS A 135 18.25 -9.65 3.14
CA CYS A 135 16.99 -9.48 3.85
C CYS A 135 15.75 -10.20 3.28
N PHE A 136 15.85 -11.54 3.30
CA PHE A 136 14.83 -12.57 3.14
C PHE A 136 14.71 -13.11 1.71
N HIS A 137 15.10 -14.39 1.55
CA HIS A 137 14.93 -15.34 0.44
C HIS A 137 13.61 -15.19 -0.35
N SER A 138 13.44 -14.07 -1.05
CA SER A 138 12.35 -13.91 -1.98
C SER A 138 12.80 -14.50 -3.30
N PRO A 139 12.02 -15.42 -3.90
CA PRO A 139 12.20 -15.71 -5.32
C PRO A 139 12.12 -14.39 -6.11
N MET A 140 12.92 -14.32 -7.17
CA MET A 140 12.82 -13.28 -8.18
C MET A 140 11.81 -13.73 -9.24
N TYR A 141 11.06 -12.77 -9.76
CA TYR A 141 10.10 -13.01 -10.81
C TYR A 141 10.42 -12.15 -12.02
N ARG A 142 10.24 -12.71 -13.23
CA ARG A 142 10.23 -11.97 -14.48
C ARG A 142 8.83 -11.43 -14.74
N VAL A 143 8.73 -10.16 -15.09
CA VAL A 143 7.47 -9.53 -15.53
C VAL A 143 7.34 -9.71 -17.04
N ASN A 144 6.40 -10.55 -17.45
CA ASN A 144 6.04 -10.82 -18.84
C ASN A 144 5.01 -9.79 -19.33
N TYR A 145 5.35 -9.07 -20.39
CA TYR A 145 4.49 -8.11 -21.06
C TYR A 145 3.77 -8.72 -22.27
N PRO A 146 2.71 -8.08 -22.79
CA PRO A 146 2.16 -8.42 -24.10
C PRO A 146 3.24 -8.40 -25.18
N VAL A 147 3.10 -9.30 -26.16
CA VAL A 147 4.02 -9.40 -27.31
C VAL A 147 4.19 -8.05 -28.01
N GLN A 148 3.11 -7.27 -28.15
CA GLN A 148 3.14 -5.94 -28.78
C GLN A 148 4.06 -4.98 -28.01
N VAL A 149 4.03 -5.00 -26.68
CA VAL A 149 4.89 -4.15 -25.85
C VAL A 149 6.35 -4.58 -25.97
N GLU A 150 6.62 -5.89 -26.03
CA GLU A 150 7.97 -6.43 -26.24
C GLU A 150 8.53 -6.06 -27.63
N GLU A 151 7.69 -6.11 -28.67
CA GLU A 151 8.07 -5.73 -30.05
C GLU A 151 8.33 -4.23 -30.20
N GLU A 152 7.49 -3.38 -29.60
CA GLU A 152 7.64 -1.91 -29.62
C GLU A 152 8.80 -1.40 -28.75
N ASN A 153 9.28 -2.23 -27.83
CA ASN A 153 10.32 -1.87 -26.86
C ASN A 153 11.40 -2.96 -26.81
N PRO A 154 12.22 -3.09 -27.88
CA PRO A 154 13.27 -4.09 -27.94
C PRO A 154 14.28 -3.91 -26.80
N PRO A 155 14.99 -4.98 -26.39
CA PRO A 155 15.96 -4.94 -25.29
C PRO A 155 16.94 -3.76 -25.35
N GLU A 156 17.47 -3.45 -26.53
CA GLU A 156 18.42 -2.35 -26.74
C GLU A 156 17.82 -0.98 -26.34
N LEU A 157 16.57 -0.71 -26.69
CA LEU A 157 15.86 0.51 -26.28
C LEU A 157 15.59 0.52 -24.76
N VAL A 158 15.19 -0.63 -24.20
CA VAL A 158 14.95 -0.76 -22.75
C VAL A 158 16.21 -0.44 -21.95
N LEU A 159 17.37 -0.95 -22.39
CA LEU A 159 18.66 -0.69 -21.77
C LEU A 159 19.11 0.77 -21.94
N MET A 160 18.85 1.40 -23.09
CA MET A 160 19.13 2.83 -23.25
C MET A 160 18.33 3.69 -22.28
N ARG A 161 17.04 3.39 -22.09
CA ARG A 161 16.20 4.08 -21.11
C ARG A 161 16.68 3.88 -19.69
N ALA A 162 17.15 2.68 -19.37
CA ALA A 162 17.74 2.37 -18.06
C ALA A 162 19.01 3.22 -17.83
N ARG A 163 19.99 3.09 -18.73
CA ARG A 163 21.28 3.81 -18.67
C ARG A 163 21.13 5.32 -18.62
N CYS A 164 20.28 5.88 -19.47
CA CYS A 164 20.14 7.34 -19.56
C CYS A 164 19.60 7.95 -18.26
N ARG A 165 18.98 7.13 -17.40
CA ARG A 165 18.40 7.55 -16.13
C ARG A 165 19.25 7.14 -14.92
N VAL A 166 20.40 6.51 -15.12
CA VAL A 166 21.39 6.30 -14.06
C VAL A 166 21.89 7.67 -13.60
N GLU A 167 21.34 8.15 -12.50
CA GLU A 167 21.65 9.44 -11.92
C GLU A 167 21.70 9.32 -10.40
N PRO A 168 22.48 10.19 -9.72
CA PRO A 168 22.44 10.34 -8.27
C PRO A 168 21.15 11.05 -7.86
N LYS A 169 20.01 10.39 -8.03
CA LYS A 169 18.72 10.81 -7.50
C LYS A 169 18.35 9.96 -6.31
N CYS A 170 17.98 10.63 -5.22
CA CYS A 170 17.43 9.95 -4.06
C CYS A 170 16.08 9.31 -4.42
N TYR A 171 15.87 8.09 -3.92
CA TYR A 171 14.60 7.37 -4.03
C TYR A 171 13.44 8.22 -3.55
N GLN A 172 12.41 8.38 -4.38
CA GLN A 172 11.17 9.05 -3.99
C GLN A 172 10.04 8.01 -3.90
N PHE A 173 9.64 7.66 -2.68
CA PHE A 173 8.70 6.55 -2.45
C PHE A 173 7.39 6.69 -3.25
N CYS A 174 6.78 7.88 -3.24
CA CYS A 174 5.49 8.14 -3.88
C CYS A 174 5.57 8.60 -5.35
N ARG A 175 6.77 8.85 -5.89
CA ARG A 175 6.97 9.43 -7.23
C ARG A 175 8.32 8.97 -7.76
N ASP A 176 8.45 8.49 -8.98
CA ASP A 176 9.78 8.12 -9.53
C ASP A 176 10.51 7.05 -8.67
N ASN A 177 9.75 6.07 -8.17
CA ASN A 177 10.27 4.91 -7.44
C ASN A 177 10.77 3.79 -8.39
N CYS A 178 11.22 2.65 -7.84
CA CYS A 178 11.73 1.52 -8.62
C CYS A 178 10.73 0.99 -9.66
N GLU A 179 9.44 0.90 -9.34
CA GLU A 179 8.42 0.45 -10.29
C GLU A 179 8.19 1.46 -11.43
N HIS A 180 8.10 2.76 -11.10
CA HIS A 180 7.99 3.82 -12.10
C HIS A 180 9.17 3.77 -13.09
N TYR A 181 10.37 3.54 -12.56
CA TYR A 181 11.58 3.42 -13.36
C TYR A 181 11.54 2.19 -14.27
N ALA A 182 11.28 1.00 -13.73
CA ALA A 182 11.29 -0.23 -14.51
C ALA A 182 10.16 -0.24 -15.56
N GLN A 183 8.96 0.22 -15.21
CA GLN A 183 7.87 0.38 -16.19
C GLN A 183 8.20 1.41 -17.26
N PHE A 184 8.84 2.54 -16.91
CA PHE A 184 9.28 3.51 -17.90
C PHE A 184 10.31 2.90 -18.85
N CYS A 185 11.29 2.16 -18.34
CA CYS A 185 12.29 1.49 -19.18
C CYS A 185 11.62 0.52 -20.15
N LYS A 186 10.64 -0.25 -19.66
CA LYS A 186 9.99 -1.28 -20.48
C LYS A 186 8.95 -0.74 -21.46
N THR A 187 8.22 0.32 -21.11
CA THR A 187 7.04 0.77 -21.86
C THR A 187 7.10 2.22 -22.34
N GLY A 188 8.08 3.01 -21.90
CA GLY A 188 8.11 4.46 -22.08
C GLY A 188 7.14 5.21 -21.16
N ASN A 189 6.27 4.51 -20.42
CA ASN A 189 5.29 5.10 -19.52
C ASN A 189 5.72 4.97 -18.07
N MET A 190 5.75 6.11 -17.36
CA MET A 190 6.09 6.15 -15.95
C MET A 190 4.84 5.91 -15.10
N GLN A 191 4.59 4.65 -14.72
CA GLN A 191 3.47 4.30 -13.85
C GLN A 191 3.93 3.36 -12.73
N SER A 192 3.26 3.44 -11.57
CA SER A 192 3.44 2.49 -10.47
C SER A 192 2.10 1.95 -10.03
N ASN A 193 1.90 0.66 -10.19
CA ASN A 193 0.73 -0.03 -9.66
C ASN A 193 0.77 -0.07 -8.14
N GLN A 194 1.95 -0.15 -7.51
CA GLN A 194 2.10 -0.06 -6.06
C GLN A 194 1.53 1.24 -5.50
N ILE A 195 1.86 2.39 -6.12
CA ILE A 195 1.34 3.70 -5.66
C ILE A 195 -0.13 3.87 -6.00
N LYS A 196 -0.58 3.47 -7.19
CA LYS A 196 -2.00 3.46 -7.53
C LYS A 196 -2.79 2.63 -6.51
N GLN A 197 -2.30 1.45 -6.17
CA GLN A 197 -2.90 0.59 -5.15
C GLN A 197 -2.84 1.24 -3.77
N LEU A 198 -1.70 1.76 -3.34
CA LEU A 198 -1.60 2.44 -2.04
C LEU A 198 -2.63 3.57 -1.95
N ILE A 199 -2.76 4.40 -2.97
CA ILE A 199 -3.76 5.48 -3.01
C ILE A 199 -5.17 4.91 -2.96
N LEU A 200 -5.49 3.91 -3.77
CA LEU A 200 -6.84 3.34 -3.81
C LEU A 200 -7.21 2.66 -2.50
N ASN A 201 -6.32 1.86 -1.92
CA ASN A 201 -6.55 1.15 -0.66
C ASN A 201 -6.53 2.09 0.53
N CYS A 202 -5.66 3.11 0.50
CA CYS A 202 -5.67 4.16 1.50
C CYS A 202 -6.99 4.92 1.40
N CYS A 203 -7.29 5.59 0.28
CA CYS A 203 -8.47 6.43 0.14
C CYS A 203 -9.79 5.65 0.31
N THR A 204 -10.00 4.57 -0.44
CA THR A 204 -11.29 3.86 -0.40
C THR A 204 -11.43 2.97 0.83
N GLY A 205 -10.34 2.33 1.26
CA GLY A 205 -10.32 1.48 2.44
C GLY A 205 -10.42 2.30 3.73
N TRP A 206 -9.66 3.37 3.86
CA TRP A 206 -9.77 4.27 5.01
C TRP A 206 -11.12 4.93 5.09
N PHE A 207 -11.61 5.49 3.98
CA PHE A 207 -12.87 6.22 4.05
C PHE A 207 -14.01 5.30 4.50
N LYS A 208 -14.07 4.07 3.97
CA LYS A 208 -15.02 3.05 4.44
C LYS A 208 -14.79 2.69 5.92
N LYS A 209 -13.56 2.38 6.33
CA LYS A 209 -13.24 2.04 7.72
C LYS A 209 -13.54 3.17 8.70
N LEU A 210 -13.26 4.41 8.31
CA LEU A 210 -13.55 5.61 9.09
C LEU A 210 -15.06 5.77 9.26
N ILE A 211 -15.84 5.65 8.18
CA ILE A 211 -17.30 5.67 8.24
C ILE A 211 -17.82 4.58 9.18
N PHE A 212 -17.35 3.34 9.02
CA PHE A 212 -17.78 2.24 9.91
C PHE A 212 -17.41 2.49 11.37
N THR A 213 -16.23 3.05 11.62
CA THR A 213 -15.78 3.41 12.98
C THR A 213 -16.67 4.50 13.57
N LEU A 214 -16.98 5.54 12.80
CA LEU A 214 -17.87 6.62 13.25
C LEU A 214 -19.29 6.10 13.51
N LEU A 215 -19.84 5.27 12.62
CA LEU A 215 -21.15 4.65 12.81
C LEU A 215 -21.18 3.78 14.06
N ARG A 216 -20.14 2.98 14.28
CA ARG A 216 -20.00 2.16 15.48
C ARG A 216 -20.01 3.01 16.74
N VAL A 217 -19.21 4.07 16.77
CA VAL A 217 -19.15 5.00 17.90
C VAL A 217 -20.51 5.64 18.17
N ILE A 218 -21.23 6.07 17.12
CA ILE A 218 -22.59 6.62 17.26
C ILE A 218 -23.54 5.60 17.90
N ILE A 219 -23.48 4.33 17.48
CA ILE A 219 -24.31 3.26 18.05
C ILE A 219 -23.95 3.03 19.52
N GLU A 220 -22.66 2.94 19.85
CA GLU A 220 -22.19 2.72 21.23
C GLU A 220 -22.66 3.85 22.16
N VAL A 221 -22.53 5.11 21.72
CA VAL A 221 -23.01 6.28 22.47
C VAL A 221 -24.53 6.26 22.64
N SER A 222 -25.27 5.96 21.57
CA SER A 222 -26.74 5.90 21.61
C SER A 222 -27.22 4.82 22.58
N VAL A 223 -26.58 3.64 22.58
CA VAL A 223 -26.90 2.55 23.51
C VAL A 223 -26.57 2.93 24.95
N ALA A 224 -25.42 3.59 25.17
CA ALA A 224 -25.04 4.05 26.50
C ALA A 224 -26.07 5.05 27.07
N GLU A 225 -26.52 6.01 26.27
CA GLU A 225 -27.55 6.98 26.67
C GLU A 225 -28.88 6.29 27.03
N ILE A 226 -29.36 5.35 26.21
CA ILE A 226 -30.60 4.59 26.49
C ILE A 226 -30.48 3.80 27.81
N VAL A 227 -29.32 3.19 28.06
CA VAL A 227 -29.05 2.45 29.29
C VAL A 227 -29.01 3.38 30.51
N GLU A 228 -28.51 4.61 30.36
CA GLU A 228 -28.54 5.61 31.43
C GLU A 228 -29.95 6.15 31.70
N GLU A 229 -30.73 6.45 30.67
CA GLU A 229 -32.10 6.94 30.79
C GLU A 229 -33.00 5.90 31.49
N SER A 230 -32.91 4.63 31.08
CA SER A 230 -33.64 3.54 31.72
C SER A 230 -33.23 3.30 33.19
N LYS A 231 -32.04 3.75 33.59
CA LYS A 231 -31.58 3.68 34.99
C LYS A 231 -32.22 4.79 35.83
N GLU A 232 -32.38 6.02 35.33
CA GLU A 232 -33.01 7.12 36.06
C GLU A 232 -34.47 6.81 36.42
N GLU A 233 -35.19 6.17 35.51
CA GLU A 233 -36.61 5.82 35.74
C GLU A 233 -36.77 4.78 36.87
N ASN A 234 -35.80 3.87 37.00
CA ASN A 234 -35.79 2.80 38.00
C ASN A 234 -35.14 3.19 39.35
N THR A 235 -34.35 4.28 39.42
CA THR A 235 -33.59 4.62 40.63
C THR A 235 -34.35 5.39 41.71
N LYS A 236 -35.64 5.70 41.50
CA LYS A 236 -36.49 6.21 42.59
C LYS A 236 -36.72 5.20 43.73
N SER A 237 -36.31 3.93 43.62
CA SER A 237 -36.60 2.90 44.65
C SER A 237 -35.42 2.20 45.34
N ALA A 238 -34.14 2.37 44.97
CA ALA A 238 -33.05 1.64 45.66
C ALA A 238 -31.64 2.26 45.55
N TYR A 239 -31.07 2.66 46.69
CA TYR A 239 -29.77 3.34 46.83
C TYR A 239 -28.57 2.37 47.04
N SER A 240 -28.74 1.05 47.06
CA SER A 240 -27.71 0.13 47.56
C SER A 240 -26.88 -0.63 46.50
N ASN A 241 -26.99 -0.33 45.20
CA ASN A 241 -26.37 -1.18 44.16
C ASN A 241 -25.62 -0.43 43.05
N GLN A 242 -24.77 0.54 43.42
CA GLN A 242 -23.96 1.34 42.48
C GLN A 242 -22.91 0.49 41.74
N ASN A 243 -22.15 -0.35 42.45
CA ASN A 243 -21.02 -1.12 41.87
C ASN A 243 -21.41 -2.16 40.80
N ARG A 244 -22.66 -2.66 40.80
CA ARG A 244 -23.13 -3.60 39.75
C ARG A 244 -23.41 -2.92 38.41
N LYS A 245 -23.64 -1.60 38.41
CA LYS A 245 -24.15 -0.87 37.24
C LYS A 245 -23.06 -0.45 36.25
N ASP A 246 -21.81 -0.36 36.70
CA ASP A 246 -20.65 0.02 35.87
C ASP A 246 -20.21 -1.14 34.96
N TRP A 247 -20.35 -2.39 35.43
CA TRP A 247 -19.99 -3.57 34.65
C TRP A 247 -20.94 -3.86 33.48
N ILE A 248 -22.20 -3.45 33.57
CA ILE A 248 -23.19 -3.69 32.50
C ILE A 248 -22.78 -2.96 31.22
N GLY A 249 -22.33 -1.70 31.33
CA GLY A 249 -21.87 -0.92 30.17
C GLY A 249 -20.65 -1.55 29.51
N VAL A 250 -19.68 -2.01 30.31
CA VAL A 250 -18.48 -2.71 29.82
C VAL A 250 -18.84 -4.02 29.11
N VAL A 251 -19.75 -4.82 29.68
CA VAL A 251 -20.20 -6.08 29.06
C VAL A 251 -20.91 -5.83 27.73
N VAL A 252 -21.79 -4.82 27.66
CA VAL A 252 -22.48 -4.44 26.41
C VAL A 252 -21.47 -3.97 25.36
N LEU A 253 -20.50 -3.15 25.74
CA LEU A 253 -19.43 -2.69 24.84
C LEU A 253 -18.62 -3.86 24.26
N ILE A 254 -18.20 -4.80 25.13
CA ILE A 254 -17.48 -6.00 24.69
C ILE A 254 -18.34 -6.85 23.75
N ALA A 255 -19.64 -7.03 24.06
CA ALA A 255 -20.54 -7.82 23.24
C ALA A 255 -20.77 -7.20 21.84
N ILE A 256 -20.97 -5.88 21.78
CA ILE A 256 -21.06 -5.13 20.52
C ILE A 256 -19.79 -5.33 19.70
N GLU A 257 -18.64 -5.28 20.36
CA GLU A 257 -17.37 -5.40 19.67
C GLU A 257 -17.07 -6.81 19.17
N VAL A 258 -17.41 -7.84 19.95
CA VAL A 258 -17.36 -9.23 19.50
C VAL A 258 -18.28 -9.43 18.28
N LEU A 259 -19.48 -8.87 18.30
CA LEU A 259 -20.41 -8.94 17.17
C LEU A 259 -19.83 -8.25 15.92
N TYR A 260 -19.23 -7.07 16.09
CA TYR A 260 -18.55 -6.35 15.01
C TYR A 260 -17.41 -7.20 14.40
N LEU A 261 -16.58 -7.83 15.23
CA LEU A 261 -15.50 -8.71 14.78
C LEU A 261 -16.04 -9.92 14.01
N ILE A 262 -17.15 -10.52 14.46
CA ILE A 262 -17.82 -11.61 13.75
C ILE A 262 -18.30 -11.14 12.37
N VAL A 263 -18.99 -10.00 12.29
CA VAL A 263 -19.47 -9.44 11.02
C VAL A 263 -18.30 -9.12 10.08
N CYS A 264 -17.22 -8.52 10.58
CA CYS A 264 -16.03 -8.25 9.79
C CYS A 264 -15.38 -9.54 9.27
N GLY A 265 -15.24 -10.56 10.13
CA GLY A 265 -14.72 -11.86 9.75
C GLY A 265 -15.55 -12.52 8.65
N LEU A 266 -16.88 -12.47 8.76
CA LEU A 266 -17.80 -12.99 7.74
C LEU A 266 -17.68 -12.23 6.42
N LEU A 267 -17.61 -10.89 6.46
CA LEU A 267 -17.46 -10.08 5.23
C LEU A 267 -16.13 -10.34 4.51
N ILE A 268 -15.03 -10.49 5.26
CA ILE A 268 -13.72 -10.83 4.70
C ILE A 268 -13.78 -12.21 4.08
N TYR A 269 -14.29 -13.20 4.82
CA TYR A 269 -14.44 -14.56 4.32
C TYR A 269 -15.29 -14.59 3.05
N CYS A 270 -16.45 -13.93 3.02
CA CYS A 270 -17.33 -13.89 1.86
C CYS A 270 -16.68 -13.21 0.66
N ASN A 271 -16.01 -12.07 0.85
CA ASN A 271 -15.35 -11.35 -0.23
C ASN A 271 -14.16 -12.12 -0.79
N ASP A 272 -13.28 -12.65 0.07
CA ASP A 272 -12.07 -13.35 -0.34
C ASP A 272 -12.41 -14.71 -0.98
N VAL A 273 -13.37 -15.46 -0.43
CA VAL A 273 -13.84 -16.72 -1.05
C VAL A 273 -14.51 -16.46 -2.40
N LYS A 274 -15.35 -15.42 -2.50
CA LYS A 274 -16.00 -15.06 -3.78
C LYS A 274 -14.96 -14.65 -4.81
N ARG A 275 -13.94 -13.88 -4.40
CA ARG A 275 -12.82 -13.47 -5.25
C ARG A 275 -12.02 -14.68 -5.74
N SER A 276 -11.62 -15.58 -4.84
CA SER A 276 -10.88 -16.81 -5.18
C SER A 276 -11.64 -17.63 -6.22
N LYS A 277 -12.96 -17.80 -6.03
CA LYS A 277 -13.82 -18.53 -6.98
C LYS A 277 -13.90 -17.85 -8.34
N ASN A 278 -14.04 -16.52 -8.37
CA ASN A 278 -14.12 -15.77 -9.62
C ASN A 278 -12.81 -15.84 -10.44
N LEU A 279 -11.67 -16.00 -9.77
CA LEU A 279 -10.37 -16.14 -10.41
C LEU A 279 -10.04 -17.59 -10.80
N GLY A 280 -10.94 -18.54 -10.54
CA GLY A 280 -10.75 -19.96 -10.87
C GLY A 280 -9.73 -20.68 -9.99
N TYR A 281 -9.31 -20.08 -8.88
CA TYR A 281 -8.40 -20.72 -7.94
C TYR A 281 -9.17 -21.65 -7.01
N ASP A 282 -8.70 -22.90 -6.92
CA ASP A 282 -9.07 -23.77 -5.81
C ASP A 282 -8.65 -23.10 -4.50
N ILE A 283 -9.51 -23.16 -3.48
CA ILE A 283 -9.27 -22.49 -2.19
C ILE A 283 -8.07 -23.17 -1.52
N SER A 284 -6.88 -22.72 -1.90
CA SER A 284 -5.63 -23.34 -1.48
C SER A 284 -5.35 -23.00 0.00
N PRO A 285 -4.49 -23.79 0.67
CA PRO A 285 -4.03 -23.48 2.03
C PRO A 285 -3.39 -22.09 2.18
N PHE A 286 -2.97 -21.47 1.07
CA PHE A 286 -2.45 -20.11 1.06
C PHE A 286 -3.55 -19.08 1.31
N CYS A 287 -4.71 -19.24 0.66
CA CYS A 287 -5.88 -18.38 0.85
C CYS A 287 -6.36 -18.39 2.31
N SER A 288 -6.35 -19.56 2.98
CA SER A 288 -6.73 -19.65 4.38
C SER A 288 -5.76 -18.92 5.32
N ARG A 289 -4.44 -18.97 5.08
CA ARG A 289 -3.44 -18.21 5.85
C ARG A 289 -3.67 -16.70 5.72
N GLN A 290 -3.92 -16.22 4.51
CA GLN A 290 -4.12 -14.79 4.28
C GLN A 290 -5.41 -14.28 4.95
N ILE A 291 -6.51 -15.05 4.88
CA ILE A 291 -7.75 -14.75 5.59
C ILE A 291 -7.50 -14.68 7.11
N ILE A 292 -6.78 -15.66 7.67
CA ILE A 292 -6.45 -15.70 9.10
C ILE A 292 -5.59 -14.49 9.50
N CYS A 293 -4.55 -14.16 8.73
CA CYS A 293 -3.70 -13.00 9.03
C CYS A 293 -4.50 -11.69 8.94
N ASN A 294 -5.36 -11.52 7.93
CA ASN A 294 -6.24 -10.35 7.82
C ASN A 294 -7.22 -10.24 9.00
N PHE A 295 -7.82 -11.36 9.41
CA PHE A 295 -8.69 -11.41 10.57
C PHE A 295 -7.94 -11.04 11.86
N LEU A 296 -6.76 -11.62 12.06
CA LEU A 296 -5.91 -11.32 13.23
C LEU A 296 -5.53 -9.84 13.29
N LYS A 297 -5.18 -9.22 12.15
CA LYS A 297 -4.91 -7.76 12.09
C LYS A 297 -6.10 -6.94 12.58
N ILE A 298 -7.32 -7.33 12.20
CA ILE A 298 -8.54 -6.61 12.59
C ILE A 298 -8.83 -6.80 14.08
N VAL A 299 -8.65 -8.01 14.60
CA VAL A 299 -8.78 -8.29 16.04
C VAL A 299 -7.79 -7.46 16.84
N LEU A 300 -6.52 -7.43 16.43
CA LEU A 300 -5.48 -6.64 17.12
C LEU A 300 -5.74 -5.12 17.01
N GLN A 301 -6.20 -4.65 15.85
CA GLN A 301 -6.57 -3.24 15.64
C GLN A 301 -7.75 -2.84 16.53
N SER A 302 -8.78 -3.68 16.61
CA SER A 302 -9.94 -3.50 17.50
C SER A 302 -9.52 -3.48 18.97
N ALA A 303 -8.65 -4.41 19.39
CA ALA A 303 -8.13 -4.45 20.74
C ALA A 303 -7.35 -3.17 21.11
N LEU A 304 -6.52 -2.64 20.19
CA LEU A 304 -5.84 -1.36 20.37
C LEU A 304 -6.81 -0.19 20.45
N ALA A 305 -7.85 -0.17 19.59
CA ALA A 305 -8.87 0.87 19.60
C ALA A 305 -9.61 0.90 20.95
N VAL A 306 -10.11 -0.24 21.41
CA VAL A 306 -10.81 -0.36 22.70
C VAL A 306 -9.86 -0.03 23.86
N GLY A 307 -8.64 -0.55 23.85
CA GLY A 307 -7.64 -0.29 24.87
C GLY A 307 -7.31 1.20 25.00
N LEU A 308 -7.10 1.90 23.89
CA LEU A 308 -6.83 3.34 23.89
C LEU A 308 -8.06 4.16 24.24
N SER A 309 -9.28 3.75 23.86
CA SER A 309 -10.51 4.37 24.36
C SER A 309 -10.57 4.34 25.87
N ILE A 310 -10.28 3.20 26.49
CA ILE A 310 -10.28 3.06 27.97
C ILE A 310 -9.19 3.94 28.59
N VAL A 311 -7.96 3.89 28.06
CA VAL A 311 -6.80 4.64 28.57
C VAL A 311 -6.95 6.15 28.37
N PHE A 312 -7.68 6.62 27.36
CA PHE A 312 -7.98 8.05 27.23
C PHE A 312 -9.15 8.46 28.13
N SER A 313 -10.20 7.62 28.20
CA SER A 313 -11.42 7.97 28.93
C SER A 313 -11.20 8.07 30.44
N ILE A 314 -10.46 7.14 31.06
CA ILE A 314 -10.39 7.08 32.53
C ILE A 314 -9.43 8.13 33.13
N PRO A 315 -8.15 8.19 32.74
CA PRO A 315 -7.16 9.08 33.35
C PRO A 315 -7.36 10.55 32.95
N ILE A 316 -7.76 10.83 31.70
CA ILE A 316 -7.99 12.21 31.25
C ILE A 316 -9.24 12.76 31.92
N ARG A 317 -10.31 11.96 32.03
CA ARG A 317 -11.49 12.33 32.83
C ARG A 317 -11.09 12.67 34.25
N ASP A 318 -10.36 11.79 34.93
CA ASP A 318 -9.95 12.02 36.33
C ASP A 318 -9.09 13.29 36.44
N HIS A 319 -8.18 13.53 35.48
CA HIS A 319 -7.40 14.76 35.42
C HIS A 319 -8.26 16.02 35.19
N VAL A 320 -9.22 15.96 34.29
CA VAL A 320 -10.15 17.08 33.96
C VAL A 320 -11.05 17.37 35.16
N LEU A 321 -11.64 16.34 35.76
CA LEU A 321 -12.51 16.47 36.93
C LEU A 321 -11.79 17.07 38.13
N ARG A 322 -10.51 16.74 38.35
CA ARG A 322 -9.71 17.34 39.43
C ARG A 322 -9.43 18.83 39.24
N LYS A 323 -9.45 19.33 38.00
CA LYS A 323 -9.17 20.74 37.68
C LYS A 323 -10.41 21.64 37.65
N ILE A 324 -11.59 21.05 37.52
CA ILE A 324 -12.85 21.80 37.47
C ILE A 324 -13.37 21.99 38.90
N ASP A 325 -13.62 23.24 39.29
CA ASP A 325 -14.19 23.57 40.60
C ASP A 325 -15.53 22.83 40.79
N PRO A 326 -15.67 21.96 41.81
CA PRO A 326 -16.90 21.22 42.06
C PRO A 326 -18.12 22.12 42.27
N LYS A 327 -17.93 23.39 42.66
CA LYS A 327 -19.04 24.36 42.79
C LYS A 327 -19.53 24.93 41.46
N LYS A 328 -18.70 24.84 40.41
CA LYS A 328 -19.08 25.16 39.03
C LYS A 328 -19.49 23.92 38.24
N MET A 329 -19.66 22.76 38.90
CA MET A 329 -19.96 21.49 38.24
C MET A 329 -21.10 21.70 37.25
N TRP A 330 -20.74 21.54 35.99
CA TRP A 330 -21.64 21.61 34.87
C TRP A 330 -22.80 20.64 35.09
N LYS A 331 -23.99 20.99 34.60
CA LYS A 331 -25.12 20.04 34.54
C LYS A 331 -24.60 18.70 34.03
N SER A 332 -24.98 17.57 34.65
CA SER A 332 -24.39 16.24 34.42
C SER A 332 -24.17 15.90 32.94
N LYS A 333 -25.08 16.38 32.08
CA LYS A 333 -25.03 16.28 30.62
C LYS A 333 -23.71 16.72 29.98
N HIS A 334 -23.01 17.72 30.51
CA HIS A 334 -21.74 18.15 29.92
C HIS A 334 -20.54 17.27 30.30
N VAL A 335 -20.55 16.66 31.50
CA VAL A 335 -19.50 15.72 31.92
C VAL A 335 -19.59 14.45 31.06
N LEU A 336 -20.81 13.96 30.86
CA LEU A 336 -21.08 12.85 29.94
C LEU A 336 -20.60 13.17 28.52
N GLY A 337 -20.90 14.36 28.00
CA GLY A 337 -20.44 14.77 26.67
C GLY A 337 -18.91 14.80 26.52
N VAL A 338 -18.18 15.20 27.57
CA VAL A 338 -16.70 15.16 27.58
C VAL A 338 -16.19 13.73 27.63
N GLU A 339 -16.78 12.85 28.45
CA GLU A 339 -16.41 11.43 28.50
C GLU A 339 -16.62 10.74 27.15
N ILE A 340 -17.78 10.96 26.54
CA ILE A 340 -18.09 10.47 25.20
C ILE A 340 -17.02 10.99 24.24
N GLY A 341 -16.80 12.31 24.16
CA GLY A 341 -15.84 12.91 23.24
C GLY A 341 -14.42 12.35 23.38
N LEU A 342 -13.94 12.11 24.60
CA LEU A 342 -12.65 11.49 24.86
C LEU A 342 -12.60 10.02 24.44
N GLY A 343 -13.68 9.26 24.66
CA GLY A 343 -13.82 7.89 24.18
C GLY A 343 -13.78 7.79 22.65
N ILE A 344 -14.49 8.69 21.95
CA ILE A 344 -14.46 8.78 20.48
C ILE A 344 -13.02 9.07 20.01
N LEU A 345 -12.38 10.06 20.60
CA LEU A 345 -11.03 10.47 20.21
C LEU A 345 -10.02 9.34 20.45
N GLY A 346 -10.10 8.64 21.59
CA GLY A 346 -9.27 7.48 21.89
C GLY A 346 -9.47 6.33 20.89
N ALA A 347 -10.73 6.05 20.51
CA ALA A 347 -11.07 5.03 19.51
C ALA A 347 -10.50 5.37 18.13
N LEU A 348 -10.60 6.63 17.70
CA LEU A 348 -10.06 7.11 16.43
C LEU A 348 -8.53 7.01 16.39
N LEU A 349 -7.87 7.46 17.47
CA LEU A 349 -6.42 7.35 17.63
C LEU A 349 -5.95 5.89 17.62
N GLY A 350 -6.61 5.02 18.37
CA GLY A 350 -6.24 3.61 18.42
C GLY A 350 -6.46 2.88 17.11
N ASN A 351 -7.52 3.21 16.37
CA ASN A 351 -7.70 2.71 15.01
C ASN A 351 -6.64 3.22 14.03
N LEU A 352 -6.25 4.50 14.10
CA LEU A 352 -5.18 5.08 13.29
C LEU A 352 -3.83 4.43 13.57
N VAL A 353 -3.46 4.30 14.85
CA VAL A 353 -2.22 3.66 15.28
C VAL A 353 -2.21 2.18 14.91
N GLY A 354 -3.30 1.45 15.20
CA GLY A 354 -3.41 0.04 14.83
C GLY A 354 -3.35 -0.17 13.32
N TYR A 355 -3.93 0.72 12.52
CA TYR A 355 -3.77 0.67 11.07
C TYR A 355 -2.30 0.84 10.67
N ILE A 356 -1.62 1.88 11.16
CA ILE A 356 -0.22 2.13 10.83
C ILE A 356 0.63 0.91 11.19
N ILE A 357 0.46 0.36 12.39
CA ILE A 357 1.22 -0.80 12.85
C ILE A 357 0.90 -2.04 12.00
N PHE A 358 -0.37 -2.40 11.81
CA PHE A 358 -0.72 -3.69 11.23
C PHE A 358 -0.84 -3.70 9.70
N GLN A 359 -0.94 -2.55 9.06
CA GLN A 359 -1.04 -2.43 7.60
C GLN A 359 0.26 -1.97 6.94
N ILE A 360 1.04 -1.11 7.60
CA ILE A 360 2.30 -0.61 7.02
C ILE A 360 3.46 -1.54 7.39
N LEU A 361 3.48 -2.09 8.60
CA LEU A 361 4.50 -3.10 8.91
C LEU A 361 4.09 -4.42 8.27
N PRO A 362 4.99 -5.05 7.48
CA PRO A 362 4.78 -6.42 7.07
C PRO A 362 4.69 -7.25 8.35
N MET A 363 3.51 -7.79 8.66
CA MET A 363 3.43 -8.81 9.70
C MET A 363 4.19 -10.01 9.18
N PHE A 364 4.96 -10.65 10.07
CA PHE A 364 5.59 -11.95 9.84
C PHE A 364 4.50 -13.02 9.68
N CYS A 365 3.83 -13.02 8.54
CA CYS A 365 3.06 -14.10 7.95
C CYS A 365 3.74 -14.37 6.58
#